data_AF-A0A4Y8RWF5-F1
#
_entry.id   AF-A0A4Y8RWF5-F1
#
_cell.length_a   1.000
_cell.length_b   1.000
_cell.length_c   1.000
_cell.angle_alpha   90.00
_cell.angle_beta   90.00
_cell.angle_gamma   90.00
#
_symmetry.space_group_name_H-M   'P 1'
#
loop_
_entity.id
_entity.type
_entity.pdbx_description
1 polymer ?
#
loop_
_entity_poly.entity_id
_entity_poly.type
_entity_poly.pdbx_seq_one_letter_code
_entity_poly.pdbx_strand_id
1 'polypeptide(L)'
;MSPLVIASRVGQLWLAMATAPTAKDKAEAVRMVSEKMAATGEAVMAVQTAMAKAAGDAVIASMSGRRQSGNPMDAVLTAGLRPYSKRVRSNHRRLSR
;
A
#
# COMPACT_ATOMS: atom_id res chain seq x y z
N MET A 1 3.06 12.82 -4.18
CA MET A 1 1.85 12.40 -4.93
C MET A 1 0.72 13.25 -4.41
N SER A 2 0.24 14.25 -5.16
CA SER A 2 -0.80 15.15 -4.63
C SER A 2 -2.18 14.45 -4.66
N PRO A 3 -3.04 14.64 -3.64
CA PRO A 3 -4.39 14.05 -3.59
C PRO A 3 -5.23 14.36 -4.84
N LEU A 4 -5.05 15.54 -5.43
CA LEU A 4 -5.73 15.97 -6.65
C LEU A 4 -5.36 15.13 -7.88
N VAL A 5 -4.09 14.70 -8.00
CA VAL A 5 -3.64 13.84 -9.10
C VAL A 5 -4.24 12.43 -8.98
N ILE A 6 -4.41 11.95 -7.75
CA ILE A 6 -5.06 10.65 -7.50
C ILE A 6 -6.54 10.74 -7.87
N ALA A 7 -7.22 11.80 -7.42
CA ALA A 7 -8.64 12.03 -7.72
C ALA A 7 -8.90 12.15 -9.23
N SER A 8 -8.07 12.88 -9.96
CA SER A 8 -8.23 13.05 -11.41
C SER A 8 -8.03 11.74 -12.18
N ARG A 9 -7.02 10.94 -11.80
CA ARG A 9 -6.76 9.61 -12.41
C ARG A 9 -7.90 8.63 -12.15
N VAL A 10 -8.49 8.66 -10.95
CA VAL A 10 -9.67 7.84 -10.61
C VAL A 10 -10.89 8.27 -11.42
N GLY A 11 -11.14 9.57 -11.55
CA GLY A 11 -12.23 10.10 -12.37
C GLY A 11 -12.09 9.73 -13.86
N GLN A 12 -10.87 9.83 -14.42
CA GLN A 12 -10.57 9.43 -15.79
C GLN A 12 -10.81 7.92 -16.01
N LEU A 13 -10.38 7.08 -15.07
CA LEU A 13 -10.61 5.64 -15.13
C LEU A 13 -12.11 5.30 -15.08
N TRP A 14 -12.85 5.98 -14.19
CA TRP A 14 -14.29 5.77 -14.04
C TRP A 14 -15.06 6.19 -15.31
N LEU A 15 -14.71 7.33 -15.89
CA LEU A 15 -15.32 7.81 -17.12
C LEU A 15 -15.03 6.88 -18.31
N ALA A 16 -13.77 6.42 -18.47
CA ALA A 16 -13.38 5.48 -19.51
C ALA A 16 -14.13 4.13 -19.40
N MET A 17 -14.38 3.67 -18.17
CA MET A 17 -15.14 2.45 -17.92
C MET A 17 -16.66 2.60 -18.12
N ALA A 18 -17.18 3.83 -17.98
CA ALA A 18 -18.61 4.11 -18.06
C ALA A 18 -19.11 4.37 -19.49
N THR A 19 -18.28 4.95 -20.37
CA THR A 19 -18.74 5.42 -21.69
C THR A 19 -18.64 4.37 -22.80
N ALA A 20 -17.54 3.62 -22.88
CA ALA A 20 -17.35 2.52 -23.84
C ALA A 20 -16.10 1.68 -23.51
N PRO A 21 -16.14 0.82 -22.48
CA PRO A 21 -14.97 0.05 -22.08
C PRO A 21 -14.59 -0.98 -23.17
N THR A 22 -13.40 -0.85 -23.74
CA THR A 22 -12.89 -1.85 -24.68
C THR A 22 -12.55 -3.16 -23.95
N ALA A 23 -12.47 -4.29 -24.68
CA ALA A 23 -12.08 -5.56 -24.07
C ALA A 23 -10.69 -5.50 -23.40
N LYS A 24 -9.78 -4.67 -23.95
CA LYS A 24 -8.47 -4.40 -23.36
C LYS A 24 -8.57 -3.61 -22.05
N ASP A 25 -9.39 -2.57 -22.02
CA ASP A 25 -9.58 -1.75 -20.81
C ASP A 25 -10.19 -2.57 -19.66
N LYS A 26 -11.15 -3.45 -19.96
CA LYS A 26 -11.72 -4.38 -18.97
C LYS A 26 -10.67 -5.36 -18.43
N ALA A 27 -9.86 -5.95 -19.30
CA ALA A 27 -8.80 -6.88 -18.90
C ALA A 27 -7.73 -6.19 -18.04
N GLU A 28 -7.36 -4.96 -18.40
CA GLU A 28 -6.40 -4.16 -17.64
C GLU A 28 -6.97 -3.69 -16.29
N ALA A 29 -8.26 -3.33 -16.23
CA ALA A 29 -8.95 -3.00 -14.99
C ALA A 29 -8.99 -4.19 -14.02
N VAL A 30 -9.34 -5.38 -14.52
CA VAL A 30 -9.33 -6.62 -13.71
C VAL A 30 -7.92 -6.91 -13.20
N ARG A 31 -6.90 -6.77 -14.06
CA ARG A 31 -5.50 -6.95 -13.65
C ARG A 31 -5.08 -5.96 -12.57
N MET A 32 -5.46 -4.68 -12.71
CA MET A 32 -5.18 -3.66 -11.71
C MET A 32 -5.84 -3.94 -10.36
N VAL A 33 -7.10 -4.41 -10.37
CA VAL A 33 -7.82 -4.78 -9.15
C VAL A 33 -7.15 -5.98 -8.48
N SER A 34 -6.81 -7.02 -9.23
CA SER A 34 -6.09 -8.19 -8.71
C SER A 34 -4.74 -7.82 -8.13
N GLU A 35 -3.99 -6.93 -8.80
CA GLU A 35 -2.72 -6.41 -8.29
C GLU A 35 -2.89 -5.57 -7.01
N LYS A 36 -3.97 -4.77 -6.90
CA LYS A 36 -4.30 -4.01 -5.69
C LYS A 36 -4.72 -4.93 -4.55
N MET A 37 -5.53 -5.96 -4.81
CA MET A 37 -5.97 -6.94 -3.81
C MET A 37 -4.79 -7.76 -3.27
N ALA A 38 -3.88 -8.20 -4.15
CA ALA A 38 -2.64 -8.85 -3.72
C ALA A 38 -1.80 -7.93 -2.83
N ALA A 39 -1.67 -6.64 -3.20
CA ALA A 39 -0.99 -5.65 -2.37
C ALA A 39 -1.70 -5.41 -1.02
N THR A 40 -3.04 -5.44 -0.98
CA THR A 40 -3.82 -5.37 0.27
C THR A 40 -3.53 -6.57 1.16
N GLY A 41 -3.50 -7.78 0.60
CA GLY A 41 -3.16 -9.00 1.34
C GLY A 41 -1.74 -8.95 1.92
N GLU A 42 -0.77 -8.55 1.11
CA GLU A 42 0.62 -8.32 1.56
C GLU A 42 0.68 -7.24 2.67
N ALA A 43 -0.11 -6.17 2.54
CA ALA A 43 -0.17 -5.09 3.53
C ALA A 43 -0.77 -5.55 4.86
N VAL A 44 -1.84 -6.33 4.84
CA VAL A 44 -2.44 -6.90 6.06
C VAL A 44 -1.45 -7.81 6.79
N MET A 45 -0.73 -8.67 6.06
CA MET A 45 0.32 -9.51 6.66
C MET A 45 1.48 -8.67 7.22
N ALA A 46 1.90 -7.62 6.50
CA ALA A 46 2.94 -6.70 6.96
C ALA A 46 2.53 -5.92 8.22
N VAL A 47 1.25 -5.53 8.33
CA VAL A 47 0.71 -4.87 9.53
C VAL A 47 0.69 -5.83 10.71
N GLN A 48 0.17 -7.04 10.54
CA GLN A 48 0.12 -8.04 11.62
C GLN A 48 1.51 -8.37 12.15
N THR A 49 2.48 -8.57 11.27
CA THR A 49 3.88 -8.83 11.65
C THR A 49 4.54 -7.64 12.33
N ALA A 50 4.28 -6.40 11.86
CA ALA A 50 4.78 -5.20 12.51
C ALA A 50 4.16 -4.98 13.90
N MET A 51 2.87 -5.27 14.07
CA MET A 51 2.18 -5.18 15.36
C MET A 51 2.70 -6.23 16.36
N ALA A 52 2.88 -7.47 15.91
CA ALA A 52 3.49 -8.52 16.73
C ALA A 52 4.92 -8.16 17.17
N LYS A 53 5.71 -7.58 16.25
CA LYS A 53 7.06 -7.09 16.56
C LYS A 53 7.03 -5.94 17.58
N ALA A 54 6.15 -4.96 17.39
CA ALA A 54 6.02 -3.84 18.32
C ALA A 54 5.60 -4.29 19.73
N ALA A 55 4.71 -5.30 19.83
CA ALA A 55 4.32 -5.90 21.10
C ALA A 55 5.50 -6.64 21.76
N GLY A 56 6.25 -7.44 21.00
CA GLY A 56 7.45 -8.12 21.50
C GLY A 56 8.52 -7.14 21.99
N ASP A 57 8.79 -6.09 21.22
CA ASP A 57 9.76 -5.04 21.57
C ASP A 57 9.34 -4.31 22.86
N ALA A 58 8.04 -4.07 23.06
CA ALA A 58 7.50 -3.46 24.28
C ALA A 58 7.67 -4.35 25.52
N VAL A 59 7.44 -5.67 25.41
CA VAL A 59 7.68 -6.62 26.49
C VAL A 59 9.16 -6.65 26.86
N ILE A 60 10.05 -6.76 25.88
CA ILE A 60 11.50 -6.74 26.11
C ILE A 60 11.95 -5.41 26.74
N ALA A 61 11.42 -4.29 26.28
CA ALA A 61 11.68 -2.96 26.85
C ALA A 61 11.27 -2.88 28.33
N SER A 62 10.08 -3.40 28.68
CA SER A 62 9.58 -3.44 30.07
C SER A 62 10.44 -4.31 30.99
N MET A 63 10.94 -5.45 30.49
CA MET A 63 11.80 -6.35 31.26
C MET A 63 13.24 -5.85 31.39
N SER A 64 13.74 -5.12 30.39
CA SER A 64 15.14 -4.65 30.34
C SER A 64 15.34 -3.20 30.79
N GLY A 65 14.27 -2.51 31.21
CA GLY A 65 14.33 -1.10 31.61
C GLY A 65 14.71 -0.14 30.47
N ARG A 66 14.73 -0.60 29.23
CA ARG A 66 15.06 0.22 28.05
C ARG A 66 13.87 1.09 27.68
N ARG A 67 14.10 2.38 27.45
CA ARG A 67 13.10 3.26 26.84
C ARG A 67 12.96 2.93 25.35
N GLN A 68 11.74 2.69 24.91
CA GLN A 68 11.40 2.44 23.52
C GLN A 68 11.61 3.73 22.71
N SER A 69 12.52 3.71 21.73
CA SER A 69 12.82 4.88 20.89
C SER A 69 11.88 4.91 19.67
N GLY A 70 10.94 5.86 19.65
CA GLY A 70 10.03 6.11 18.52
C GLY A 70 8.60 5.60 18.75
N ASN A 71 7.66 6.09 17.92
CA ASN A 71 6.26 5.69 18.00
C ASN A 71 6.05 4.33 17.29
N PRO A 72 5.62 3.26 17.99
CA PRO A 72 5.39 1.95 17.37
C PRO A 72 4.32 2.00 16.27
N MET A 73 3.40 2.96 16.33
CA MET A 73 2.39 3.13 15.29
C MET A 73 2.96 3.57 13.94
N ASP A 74 4.07 4.32 13.93
CA ASP A 74 4.73 4.72 12.68
C ASP A 74 5.34 3.51 11.98
N ALA A 75 5.87 2.54 12.73
CA ALA A 75 6.39 1.30 12.17
C ALA A 75 5.28 0.43 11.57
N VAL A 76 4.12 0.36 12.22
CA VAL A 76 2.94 -0.37 11.72
C VAL A 76 2.39 0.30 10.45
N LEU A 77 2.22 1.61 10.46
CA LEU A 77 1.78 2.39 9.29
C LEU A 77 2.76 2.25 8.13
N THR A 78 4.06 2.37 8.39
CA THR A 78 5.11 2.20 7.37
C THR A 78 5.09 0.80 6.78
N ALA A 79 4.90 -0.24 7.60
CA ALA A 79 4.81 -1.62 7.14
C ALA A 79 3.59 -1.84 6.21
N GLY A 80 2.42 -1.32 6.58
CA GLY A 80 1.20 -1.42 5.75
C GLY A 80 1.28 -0.64 4.43
N LEU A 81 1.99 0.49 4.41
CA LEU A 81 2.13 1.31 3.20
C LEU A 81 3.27 0.85 2.27
N ARG A 82 4.19 0.02 2.76
CA ARG A 82 5.38 -0.43 2.01
C ARG A 82 5.05 -1.18 0.71
N PRO A 83 4.08 -2.12 0.66
CA PRO A 83 3.73 -2.82 -0.59
C PRO A 83 3.23 -1.87 -1.67
N TYR A 84 2.33 -0.94 -1.31
CA TYR A 84 1.81 0.07 -2.23
C TYR A 84 2.91 1.00 -2.74
N SER A 85 3.76 1.49 -1.83
CA SER A 85 4.92 2.34 -2.15
C SER A 85 5.85 1.67 -3.17
N LYS A 86 6.11 0.36 -3.00
CA LYS A 86 6.96 -0.44 -3.91
C LYS A 86 6.33 -0.54 -5.29
N ARG A 87 5.02 -0.81 -5.39
CA ARG A 87 4.32 -0.92 -6.69
C ARG A 87 4.21 0.42 -7.40
N VAL A 88 3.94 1.51 -6.69
CA VAL A 88 3.94 2.88 -7.27
C VAL A 88 5.31 3.22 -7.86
N ARG A 89 6.40 2.94 -7.13
CA ARG A 89 7.77 3.18 -7.61
C ARG A 89 8.12 2.31 -8.83
N SER A 90 7.69 1.05 -8.83
CA SER A 90 7.85 0.14 -9.96
C SER A 90 7.12 0.65 -11.21
N ASN A 91 5.85 1.05 -11.05
CA ASN A 91 5.05 1.60 -12.15
C ASN A 91 5.64 2.91 -12.69
N HIS A 92 6.07 3.81 -11.82
CA HIS A 92 6.72 5.05 -12.25
C HIS A 92 7.97 4.76 -13.11
N ARG A 93 8.84 3.84 -12.69
CA ARG A 93 10.04 3.44 -13.45
C ARG A 93 9.70 2.79 -14.80
N ARG A 94 8.58 2.07 -14.89
CA ARG A 94 8.12 1.40 -16.12
C ARG A 94 7.53 2.38 -17.12
N LEU A 95 6.87 3.43 -16.64
CA LEU A 95 6.20 4.46 -17.43
C LEU A 95 7.10 5.66 -17.75
N SER A 96 8.25 5.79 -17.07
CA SER A 96 9.27 6.80 -17.37
C SER A 96 10.32 6.33 -18.38
N ARG A 97 10.11 5.14 -18.97
CA ARG A 97 10.85 4.62 -20.13
C ARG A 97 9.94 4.72 -21.33
#